data_AF-A0A3P2EIW6-F1
#
_entry.id   AF-A0A3P2EIW6-F1
#
_cell.length_a   1.000
_cell.length_b   1.000
_cell.length_c   1.000
_cell.angle_alpha   90.00
_cell.angle_beta   90.00
_cell.angle_gamma   90.00
#
_symmetry.space_group_name_H-M   'P 1'
#
loop_
_entity.id
_entity.type
_entity.pdbx_description
1 polymer ?
#
loop_
_entity_poly.entity_id
_entity_poly.type
_entity_poly.pdbx_seq_one_letter_code
_entity_poly.pdbx_strand_id
1 'polypeptide(L)' 'MAFTDKLYAADSRLVVKKGSPVTPDLATLKGKRVGVLQGTTQETYGNEHWAPKGIEIVSYQGRTISIPT' A
#
# COMPACT_ATOMS: atom_id res chain seq x y z
N MET A 1 -14.02 -6.25 -18.81
CA MET A 1 -13.80 -4.90 -18.25
C MET A 1 -12.99 -4.11 -19.26
N ALA A 2 -13.42 -2.92 -19.66
CA ALA A 2 -12.69 -2.08 -20.61
C ALA A 2 -12.27 -0.78 -19.90
N PHE A 3 -11.00 -0.44 -20.00
CA PHE A 3 -10.44 0.84 -19.57
C PHE A 3 -10.40 1.79 -20.77
N THR A 4 -10.51 3.10 -20.51
CA THR A 4 -10.22 4.14 -21.52
C THR A 4 -8.72 4.29 -21.73
N ASP A 5 -8.34 5.21 -22.63
CA ASP A 5 -6.96 5.65 -22.72
C ASP A 5 -6.43 6.18 -21.37
N LYS A 6 -5.11 6.08 -21.19
CA LYS A 6 -4.43 6.47 -19.96
C LYS A 6 -4.65 7.96 -19.65
N LEU A 7 -5.27 8.24 -18.51
CA LEU A 7 -5.44 9.62 -18.02
C LEU A 7 -4.13 10.20 -17.45
N TYR A 8 -3.45 9.45 -16.58
CA TYR A 8 -2.18 9.86 -15.95
C TYR A 8 -1.37 8.65 -15.44
N ALA A 9 -0.11 8.88 -15.06
CA ALA A 9 0.73 7.86 -14.43
C ALA A 9 0.52 7.86 -12.91
N ALA A 10 0.37 6.67 -12.32
CA ALA A 10 0.14 6.49 -10.88
C ALA A 10 1.14 5.48 -10.31
N ASP A 11 2.36 5.95 -10.06
CA ASP A 11 3.42 5.12 -9.47
C ASP A 11 3.24 5.02 -7.96
N SER A 12 3.52 3.84 -7.39
CA SER A 12 3.44 3.60 -5.95
C SER A 12 4.81 3.77 -5.29
N ARG A 13 4.85 4.38 -4.11
CA ARG A 13 6.07 4.54 -3.28
C ARG A 13 5.73 4.36 -1.80
N LEU A 14 6.69 3.84 -1.04
CA LEU A 14 6.58 3.80 0.42
C LEU A 14 6.81 5.19 1.01
N VAL A 15 6.01 5.52 2.03
CA VAL A 15 6.15 6.74 2.83
C VAL A 15 6.55 6.33 4.24
N VAL A 16 7.63 6.91 4.75
CA VAL A 16 8.19 6.60 6.07
C VAL A 16 8.59 7.89 6.79
N LYS A 17 8.80 7.81 8.11
CA LYS A 17 9.28 8.94 8.89
C LYS A 17 10.65 9.41 8.37
N LYS A 18 10.88 10.72 8.35
CA LYS A 18 12.20 11.31 8.02
C LYS A 18 13.30 10.71 8.91
N GLY A 19 14.41 10.31 8.29
CA GLY A 19 15.53 9.66 8.98
C GLY A 19 15.32 8.18 9.28
N SER A 20 14.21 7.58 8.83
CA SER A 20 14.01 6.13 8.93
C SER A 20 15.02 5.40 8.04
N PRO A 21 15.64 4.30 8.53
CA PRO A 21 16.48 3.43 7.71
C PRO A 21 15.65 2.52 6.79
N VAL A 22 14.30 2.59 6.85
CA VAL A 22 13.41 1.76 6.04
C VAL A 22 13.49 2.17 4.57
N THR A 23 13.77 1.19 3.74
CA THR A 23 13.75 1.25 2.28
C THR A 23 12.61 0.35 1.76
N PRO A 24 12.26 0.42 0.47
CA PRO A 24 11.38 -0.59 -0.15
C PRO A 24 12.01 -1.99 -0.28
N ASP A 25 13.20 -2.22 0.27
CA ASP A 25 13.84 -3.52 0.24
C ASP A 25 13.31 -4.45 1.34
N LEU A 26 13.12 -5.72 0.98
CA LEU A 26 12.60 -6.75 1.88
C LEU A 26 13.40 -6.89 3.18
N ALA A 27 14.71 -6.65 3.13
CA ALA A 27 15.59 -6.76 4.28
C ALA A 27 15.26 -5.75 5.39
N THR A 28 14.85 -4.52 5.01
CA THR A 28 14.51 -3.47 5.98
C THR A 28 13.05 -3.54 6.43
N LEU A 29 12.19 -4.15 5.62
CA LEU A 29 10.76 -4.29 5.88
C LEU A 29 10.39 -5.53 6.72
N LYS A 30 11.23 -6.58 6.74
CA LYS A 30 10.92 -7.82 7.46
C LYS A 30 10.61 -7.53 8.94
N GLY A 31 9.49 -8.09 9.43
CA GLY A 31 9.00 -7.87 10.79
C GLY A 31 8.43 -6.47 11.05
N LYS A 32 8.23 -5.64 10.01
CA LYS A 32 7.53 -4.36 10.09
C LYS A 32 6.08 -4.51 9.61
N ARG A 33 5.28 -3.50 9.98
CA ARG A 33 3.89 -3.35 9.56
C ARG A 33 3.83 -2.30 8.45
N VAL A 34 3.17 -2.62 7.35
CA VAL A 34 2.97 -1.70 6.21
C VAL A 34 1.47 -1.48 6.02
N GLY A 35 1.07 -0.22 6.13
CA GLY A 35 -0.32 0.18 5.89
C GLY A 35 -0.62 0.33 4.40
N VAL A 36 -1.77 -0.20 3.97
CA VAL A 36 -2.29 -0.10 2.59
C VAL A 36 -3.77 0.25 2.62
N LEU A 37 -4.27 0.91 1.57
CA LEU A 37 -5.71 1.16 1.40
C LEU A 37 -6.40 -0.12 0.92
N GLN A 38 -7.51 -0.50 1.55
CA GLN A 38 -8.28 -1.68 1.19
C GLN A 38 -8.79 -1.59 -0.26
N GLY A 39 -8.70 -2.71 -0.99
CA GLY A 39 -9.20 -2.83 -2.37
C GLY A 39 -8.28 -2.20 -3.42
N THR A 40 -7.04 -1.88 -3.06
CA THR A 40 -6.06 -1.28 -3.97
C THR A 40 -5.04 -2.28 -4.51
N THR A 41 -4.38 -1.92 -5.60
CA THR A 41 -3.30 -2.74 -6.18
C THR A 41 -2.12 -2.90 -5.22
N GLN A 42 -1.89 -1.93 -4.34
CA GLN A 42 -0.85 -1.98 -3.31
C GLN A 42 -1.16 -3.03 -2.24
N GLU A 43 -2.43 -3.22 -1.88
CA GLU A 43 -2.84 -4.28 -0.97
C GLU A 43 -2.57 -5.65 -1.57
N THR A 44 -3.01 -5.89 -2.81
CA THR A 44 -2.74 -7.15 -3.52
C THR A 44 -1.24 -7.41 -3.61
N TYR A 45 -0.46 -6.41 -4.03
CA TYR A 45 0.99 -6.54 -4.16
C TYR A 45 1.67 -6.87 -2.82
N GLY A 46 1.31 -6.17 -1.74
CA GLY A 46 1.83 -6.43 -0.41
C GLY A 46 1.50 -7.86 0.07
N ASN A 47 0.25 -8.28 -0.11
CA ASN A 47 -0.19 -9.61 0.29
C ASN A 47 0.49 -10.74 -0.48
N GLU A 48 0.71 -10.57 -1.79
CA GLU A 48 1.33 -11.61 -2.62
C GLU A 48 2.85 -11.67 -2.49
N HIS A 49 3.52 -10.52 -2.34
CA HIS A 49 4.98 -10.47 -2.42
C HIS A 49 5.70 -10.22 -1.10
N TRP A 50 5.04 -9.58 -0.14
CA TRP A 50 5.66 -9.12 1.12
C TRP A 50 5.16 -9.93 2.33
N ALA A 51 3.86 -10.22 2.41
CA ALA A 51 3.29 -10.99 3.51
C ALA A 51 3.96 -12.38 3.70
N PRO A 52 4.21 -13.18 2.64
CA PRO A 52 4.87 -14.48 2.78
C PRO A 52 6.32 -14.38 3.28
N LYS A 53 6.92 -13.18 3.22
CA LYS A 53 8.29 -12.91 3.65
C LYS A 53 8.37 -12.36 5.07
N GLY A 54 7.24 -12.32 5.78
CA GLY A 54 7.15 -11.90 7.18
C GLY A 54 6.99 -10.40 7.38
N ILE A 55 6.41 -9.71 6.39
CA ILE A 55 6.00 -8.30 6.50
C ILE A 55 4.49 -8.29 6.81
N GLU A 56 4.05 -7.60 7.84
CA GLU A 56 2.63 -7.53 8.17
C GLU A 56 1.95 -6.47 7.30
N ILE A 57 1.01 -6.88 6.45
CA ILE A 57 0.22 -5.96 5.63
C ILE A 57 -1.06 -5.60 6.39
N VAL A 58 -1.22 -4.32 6.69
CA VAL A 58 -2.35 -3.79 7.44
C VAL A 58 -3.26 -3.03 6.48
N SER A 59 -4.44 -3.59 6.23
CA SER A 59 -5.45 -2.98 5.38
C SER A 59 -6.26 -1.92 6.15
N TYR A 60 -6.39 -0.74 5.57
CA TYR A 60 -7.18 0.36 6.12
C TYR A 60 -8.36 0.67 5.20
N GLN A 61 -9.55 0.81 5.78
CA GLN A 61 -10.71 1.31 5.07
C GLN A 61 -10.57 2.79 4.75
N GLY A 62 -10.96 3.18 3.53
CA GLY A 62 -11.07 4.59 3.16
C GLY A 62 -12.08 5.30 4.06
N ARG A 63 -11.81 6.56 4.41
CA ARG A 63 -12.75 7.37 5.19
C ARG A 63 -14.00 7.63 4.36
N THR A 64 -15.13 7.05 4.74
CA THR A 64 -16.45 7.45 4.24
C THR A 64 -16.75 8.85 4.77
N ILE A 65 -16.77 9.85 3.89
CA ILE A 65 -17.38 11.15 4.18
C ILE A 65 -18.88 10.98 3.97
N SER A 66 -19.63 10.83 5.05
CA SER A 66 -21.09 10.92 5.01
C SER A 66 -21.46 12.40 4.93
N ILE A 67 -21.90 12.86 3.77
CA ILE A 67 -22.54 14.18 3.63
C ILE A 67 -23.99 13.98 4.09
N PRO A 68 -24.45 14.57 5.21
CA PRO A 68 -25.86 14.47 5.58
C PRO A 68 -26.71 15.24 4.56
N THR A 69 -27.72 14.56 4.01
CA THR A 69 -28.84 15.16 3.25
C THR A 69 -29.71 16.02 4.13
#